data_AF-A0A433XPG1-F1
#
_entry.id   AF-A0A433XPG1-F1
#
_cell.length_a   1.000
_cell.length_b   1.000
_cell.length_c   1.000
_cell.angle_alpha   90.00
_cell.angle_beta   90.00
_cell.angle_gamma   90.00
#
_symmetry.space_group_name_H-M   'P 1'
#
loop_
_entity.id
_entity.type
_entity.pdbx_description
1 polymer ?
#
loop_
_entity_poly.entity_id
_entity_poly.type
_entity_poly.pdbx_seq_one_letter_code
_entity_poly.pdbx_strand_id
1 'polypeptide(L)'
;MDLPIYRIRMNKADYTKFNRDIWSKAFVRGELSIRGISQPVRIRYRGEHTREHPKKSYEIRTRGLTYHFNAQYDDPSMLRNALSFRFLESIGVPAPAAQYCVLYLNGELLGVYLRLEAVKTRFFRKRGIPVRSIFYAINDNADFSLYDKDTGYPKPSLFSGYSLIKGMRKDRERFEQFVERLNAKRGKDLLRFLHSRININNYLRWLSGAVMTGNDDGLSQNYTWYEHGMTGKYGIIPWDYEGTWGRNFFGARTESNLIPIQGYNELTEKILSYRSLRTEYKRLLRSHLKSKFRPDLIMTAARKMHSRIAADVRRDPNKQWDMGVFQSELGVIREFTEKRREYLIQHLNDL
;
A
#
# COMPACT_ATOMS: atom_id res chain seq x y z
N MET A 1 12.34 -20.77 12.66
CA MET A 1 13.33 -19.95 11.92
C MET A 1 13.17 -18.53 12.38
N ASP A 2 14.22 -17.98 12.98
CA ASP A 2 14.19 -16.63 13.54
C ASP A 2 14.06 -15.56 12.44
N LEU A 3 13.49 -14.42 12.81
CA LEU A 3 13.41 -13.28 11.92
C LEU A 3 14.81 -12.74 11.58
N PRO A 4 15.04 -12.26 10.34
CA PRO A 4 16.31 -11.64 10.00
C PRO A 4 16.53 -10.39 10.85
N ILE A 5 17.74 -10.27 11.40
CA ILE A 5 18.15 -9.13 12.23
C ILE A 5 18.84 -8.09 11.36
N TYR A 6 18.41 -6.84 11.49
CA TYR A 6 18.99 -5.67 10.87
C TYR A 6 19.52 -4.76 11.99
N ARG A 7 20.79 -4.34 11.89
CA ARG A 7 21.39 -3.43 12.88
C ARG A 7 21.78 -2.13 12.20
N ILE A 8 21.25 -1.03 12.70
CA ILE A 8 21.58 0.31 12.25
C ILE A 8 22.56 0.91 13.26
N ARG A 9 23.62 1.54 12.77
CA ARG A 9 24.56 2.34 13.56
C ARG A 9 24.67 3.74 13.01
N MET A 10 24.70 4.72 13.91
CA MET A 10 24.86 6.13 13.60
C MET A 10 25.84 6.70 14.63
N ASN A 11 26.74 7.58 14.19
CA ASN A 11 27.58 8.31 15.13
C ASN A 11 26.70 9.30 15.94
N LYS A 12 27.25 9.80 17.05
CA LYS A 12 26.54 10.71 17.98
C LYS A 12 25.98 11.95 17.26
N ALA A 13 26.76 12.57 16.38
CA ALA A 13 26.34 13.80 15.67
C ALA A 13 25.18 13.54 14.70
N ASP A 14 25.25 12.48 13.89
CA ASP A 14 24.18 12.07 12.98
C ASP A 14 22.92 11.67 13.77
N TYR A 15 23.06 10.98 14.91
CA TYR A 15 21.93 10.59 15.76
C TYR A 15 21.25 11.80 16.41
N THR A 16 22.00 12.78 16.92
CA THR A 16 21.43 14.04 17.41
C THR A 16 20.68 14.77 16.29
N LYS A 17 21.27 14.86 15.10
CA LYS A 17 20.62 15.48 13.93
C LYS A 17 19.35 14.73 13.52
N PHE A 18 19.38 13.41 13.58
CA PHE A 18 18.25 12.53 13.25
C PHE A 18 17.04 12.79 14.15
N ASN A 19 17.27 13.04 15.45
CA ASN A 19 16.22 13.21 16.45
C ASN A 19 15.79 14.67 16.66
N ARG A 20 16.51 15.63 16.07
CA ARG A 20 16.21 17.07 16.26
C ARG A 20 14.84 17.47 15.71
N ASP A 21 14.44 16.88 14.59
CA ASP A 21 13.19 17.20 13.90
C ASP A 21 12.64 15.94 13.23
N ILE A 22 11.59 15.36 13.82
CA ILE A 22 10.94 14.15 13.31
C ILE A 22 10.27 14.39 11.94
N TRP A 23 9.92 15.64 11.62
CA TRP A 23 9.27 16.01 10.36
C TRP A 23 10.27 16.23 9.22
N SER A 24 11.56 16.31 9.55
CA SER A 24 12.62 16.52 8.56
C SER A 24 12.58 15.48 7.45
N LYS A 25 12.54 15.95 6.20
CA LYS A 25 12.66 15.10 5.02
C LYS A 25 14.13 14.78 4.69
N ALA A 26 15.08 15.38 5.41
CA ALA A 26 16.50 15.22 5.18
C ALA A 26 17.00 13.86 5.66
N PHE A 27 17.89 13.25 4.86
CA PHE A 27 18.57 12.03 5.25
C PHE A 27 19.88 12.33 5.96
N VAL A 28 20.13 11.58 7.04
CA VAL A 28 21.39 11.54 7.79
C VAL A 28 22.18 10.26 7.48
N ARG A 29 23.47 10.23 7.81
CA ARG A 29 24.35 9.10 7.51
C ARG A 29 24.22 8.02 8.60
N GLY A 30 24.41 6.78 8.19
CA GLY A 30 24.48 5.63 9.09
C GLY A 30 25.08 4.41 8.39
N GLU A 31 25.11 3.31 9.10
CA GLU A 31 25.54 2.01 8.63
C GLU A 31 24.44 0.99 8.89
N LEU A 32 24.14 0.12 7.91
CA LEU A 32 23.20 -0.99 8.06
C LEU A 32 23.98 -2.30 7.95
N SER A 33 23.90 -3.12 9.00
CA SER A 33 24.47 -4.46 9.05
C SER A 33 23.38 -5.53 8.93
N ILE A 34 23.59 -6.46 8.01
CA ILE A 34 22.69 -7.61 7.75
C ILE A 34 23.57 -8.86 7.71
N ARG A 35 23.33 -9.82 8.60
CA ARG A 35 24.13 -11.07 8.71
C ARG A 35 25.65 -10.82 8.79
N GLY A 36 26.06 -9.80 9.55
CA GLY A 36 27.46 -9.43 9.73
C GLY A 36 28.06 -8.57 8.62
N ILE A 37 27.38 -8.41 7.48
CA ILE A 37 27.84 -7.56 6.39
C ILE A 37 27.29 -6.15 6.58
N SER A 38 28.18 -5.19 6.80
CA SER A 38 27.84 -3.78 6.95
C SER A 38 27.99 -3.00 5.65
N GLN A 39 27.13 -1.99 5.46
CA GLN A 39 27.22 -1.06 4.34
C GLN A 39 26.76 0.35 4.76
N PRO A 40 27.32 1.41 4.17
CA PRO A 40 26.86 2.77 4.42
C PRO A 40 25.44 2.97 3.89
N VAL A 41 24.64 3.71 4.65
CA VAL A 41 23.27 4.04 4.31
C VAL A 41 22.94 5.49 4.63
N ARG A 42 21.84 5.96 4.03
CA ARG A 42 21.15 7.19 4.37
C ARG A 42 19.84 6.82 5.03
N ILE A 43 19.56 7.36 6.21
CA ILE A 43 18.34 7.07 6.98
C ILE A 43 17.56 8.36 7.28
N ARG A 44 16.23 8.23 7.34
CA ARG A 44 15.29 9.24 7.86
C ARG A 44 14.06 8.55 8.47
N TYR A 45 13.30 9.27 9.28
CA TYR A 45 11.95 8.85 9.65
C TYR A 45 11.03 8.84 8.42
N ARG A 46 10.05 7.94 8.39
CA ARG A 46 9.04 7.86 7.31
C ARG A 46 7.63 7.84 7.84
N GLY A 47 6.68 8.13 6.95
CA GLY A 47 5.26 8.26 7.24
C GLY A 47 4.87 9.72 7.49
N GLU A 48 3.61 9.94 7.84
CA GLU A 48 3.10 11.23 8.29
C GLU A 48 2.81 11.14 9.79
N HIS A 49 1.56 10.88 10.22
CA HIS A 49 1.20 10.75 11.64
C HIS A 49 2.05 9.69 12.39
N THR A 50 2.45 8.61 11.71
CA THR A 50 3.30 7.55 12.32
C THR A 50 4.67 8.01 12.82
N ARG A 51 5.10 9.24 12.49
CA ARG A 51 6.34 9.82 13.03
C ARG A 51 6.20 10.24 14.48
N GLU A 52 4.98 10.46 14.97
CA GLU A 52 4.72 10.81 16.36
C GLU A 52 4.81 9.57 17.26
N HIS A 53 4.51 8.38 16.73
CA HIS A 53 4.53 7.11 17.46
C HIS A 53 5.84 6.84 18.22
N PRO A 54 5.79 6.37 19.47
CA PRO A 54 6.99 5.99 20.22
C PRO A 54 7.92 5.06 19.41
N LYS A 55 7.34 4.04 18.77
CA LYS A 55 8.06 3.16 17.86
C LYS A 55 8.05 3.72 16.43
N LYS A 56 9.13 4.39 16.06
CA LYS A 56 9.28 5.09 14.78
C LYS A 56 9.45 4.12 13.60
N SER A 57 9.03 4.58 12.41
CA SER A 57 9.28 3.90 11.11
C SER A 57 10.42 4.57 10.34
N TYR A 58 11.16 3.81 9.53
CA TYR A 58 12.38 4.28 8.86
C TYR A 58 12.35 4.10 7.34
N GLU A 59 12.83 5.10 6.59
CA GLU A 59 13.28 4.91 5.21
C GLU A 59 14.80 4.86 5.17
N ILE A 60 15.34 3.75 4.68
CA ILE A 60 16.78 3.52 4.59
C ILE A 60 17.17 3.34 3.13
N ARG A 61 18.12 4.14 2.67
CA ARG A 61 18.66 4.11 1.30
C ARG A 61 20.10 3.62 1.32
N THR A 62 20.36 2.56 0.58
CA THR A 62 21.72 2.13 0.19
C THR A 62 22.05 2.73 -1.18
N ARG A 63 23.23 2.41 -1.74
CA ARG A 63 23.61 2.83 -3.10
C ARG A 63 22.63 2.39 -4.18
N GLY A 64 21.93 1.27 -3.99
CA GLY A 64 21.05 0.68 -5.03
C GLY A 64 19.65 0.28 -4.56
N LEU A 65 19.33 0.48 -3.29
CA LEU A 65 18.07 0.03 -2.68
C LEU A 65 17.47 1.09 -1.77
N THR A 66 16.14 1.13 -1.74
CA THR A 66 15.37 1.83 -0.72
C THR A 66 14.56 0.78 0.02
N TYR A 67 14.69 0.77 1.34
CA TYR A 67 13.91 -0.06 2.23
C TYR A 67 13.01 0.83 3.07
N HIS A 68 11.78 0.37 3.28
CA HIS A 68 10.86 0.97 4.23
C HIS A 68 10.69 -0.02 5.38
N PHE A 69 11.10 0.36 6.59
CA PHE A 69 10.90 -0.42 7.79
C PHE A 69 9.71 0.20 8.54
N ASN A 70 8.55 -0.44 8.42
CA ASN A 70 7.34 0.01 9.08
C ASN A 70 7.22 -0.66 10.44
N ALA A 71 6.98 0.15 11.48
CA ALA A 71 6.74 -0.34 12.83
C ALA A 71 5.44 -1.15 12.94
N GLN A 72 4.47 -0.88 12.04
CA GLN A 72 3.11 -1.43 12.09
C GLN A 72 2.47 -1.21 13.47
N TYR A 73 2.68 0.00 14.03
CA TYR A 73 2.39 0.31 15.43
C TYR A 73 0.89 0.24 15.73
N ASP A 74 0.07 0.86 14.88
CA ASP A 74 -1.38 0.88 15.02
C ASP A 74 -2.06 -0.47 14.68
N ASP A 75 -1.39 -1.36 13.93
CA ASP A 75 -1.92 -2.68 13.59
C ASP A 75 -1.65 -3.68 14.73
N PRO A 76 -2.64 -4.04 15.57
CA PRO A 76 -2.46 -4.99 16.67
C PRO A 76 -1.99 -6.38 16.23
N SER A 77 -2.15 -6.72 14.94
CA SER A 77 -1.72 -8.00 14.40
C SER A 77 -0.31 -7.95 13.83
N MET A 78 0.15 -6.76 13.41
CA MET A 78 1.30 -6.57 12.52
C MET A 78 1.20 -7.35 11.18
N LEU A 79 0.04 -7.93 10.86
CA LEU A 79 -0.18 -8.82 9.71
C LEU A 79 -0.79 -8.11 8.51
N ARG A 80 -1.63 -7.09 8.74
CA ARG A 80 -2.61 -6.62 7.76
C ARG A 80 -1.98 -6.17 6.46
N ASN A 81 -0.94 -5.35 6.55
CA ASN A 81 -0.24 -4.83 5.38
C ASN A 81 0.44 -5.97 4.58
N ALA A 82 1.13 -6.90 5.26
CA ALA A 82 1.77 -8.05 4.61
C ALA A 82 0.76 -9.06 4.02
N LEU A 83 -0.34 -9.32 4.73
CA LEU A 83 -1.41 -10.21 4.31
C LEU A 83 -2.13 -9.65 3.07
N SER A 84 -2.41 -8.35 3.08
CA SER A 84 -2.99 -7.62 1.95
C SER A 84 -2.13 -7.68 0.71
N PHE A 85 -0.83 -7.38 0.80
CA PHE A 85 0.06 -7.46 -0.37
C PHE A 85 0.17 -8.89 -0.91
N ARG A 86 0.23 -9.89 -0.03
CA ARG A 86 0.18 -11.30 -0.46
C ARG A 86 -1.13 -11.63 -1.17
N PHE A 87 -2.26 -11.14 -0.67
CA PHE A 87 -3.56 -11.35 -1.30
C PHE A 87 -3.65 -10.68 -2.67
N LEU A 88 -3.22 -9.41 -2.77
CA LEU A 88 -3.13 -8.64 -4.01
C LEU A 88 -2.28 -9.35 -5.08
N GLU A 89 -1.10 -9.86 -4.71
CA GLU A 89 -0.28 -10.67 -5.63
C GLU A 89 -1.02 -11.94 -6.08
N SER A 90 -1.76 -12.60 -5.18
CA SER A 90 -2.51 -13.83 -5.49
C SER A 90 -3.66 -13.63 -6.49
N ILE A 91 -4.17 -12.40 -6.61
CA ILE A 91 -5.20 -12.01 -7.58
C ILE A 91 -4.61 -11.29 -8.81
N GLY A 92 -3.28 -11.27 -8.95
CA GLY A 92 -2.59 -10.74 -10.12
C GLY A 92 -2.33 -9.23 -10.10
N VAL A 93 -2.39 -8.58 -8.93
CA VAL A 93 -1.97 -7.20 -8.75
C VAL A 93 -0.51 -7.20 -8.29
N PRO A 94 0.43 -6.60 -9.03
CA PRO A 94 1.79 -6.45 -8.54
C PRO A 94 1.80 -5.62 -7.25
N ALA A 95 2.29 -6.19 -6.14
CA ALA A 95 2.34 -5.51 -4.85
C ALA A 95 3.75 -5.54 -4.25
N PRO A 96 4.11 -4.61 -3.35
CA PRO A 96 5.41 -4.59 -2.69
C PRO A 96 5.71 -5.89 -1.95
N ALA A 97 6.93 -6.43 -2.09
CA ALA A 97 7.36 -7.53 -1.24
C ALA A 97 7.45 -7.07 0.22
N ALA A 98 6.95 -7.90 1.14
CA ALA A 98 6.90 -7.62 2.57
C ALA A 98 7.63 -8.72 3.36
N GLN A 99 8.52 -8.33 4.26
CA GLN A 99 9.29 -9.27 5.08
C GLN A 99 9.45 -8.78 6.51
N TYR A 100 9.03 -9.60 7.46
CA TYR A 100 9.29 -9.36 8.88
C TYR A 100 10.78 -9.43 9.22
N CYS A 101 11.21 -8.55 10.11
CA CYS A 101 12.57 -8.49 10.61
C CYS A 101 12.59 -7.95 12.04
N VAL A 102 13.71 -8.17 12.74
CA VAL A 102 14.01 -7.49 14.00
C VAL A 102 15.00 -6.36 13.72
N LEU A 103 14.75 -5.18 14.27
CA LEU A 103 15.58 -3.99 14.06
C LEU A 103 16.28 -3.59 15.35
N TYR A 104 17.55 -3.23 15.22
CA TYR A 104 18.33 -2.57 16.27
C TYR A 104 18.82 -1.21 15.76
N LEU A 105 18.89 -0.22 16.65
CA LEU A 105 19.50 1.08 16.39
C LEU A 105 20.50 1.39 17.49
N ASN A 106 21.77 1.62 17.13
CA ASN A 106 22.86 1.89 18.06
C ASN A 106 23.00 0.87 19.21
N GLY A 107 22.65 -0.40 18.93
CA GLY A 107 22.72 -1.49 19.91
C GLY A 107 21.42 -1.73 20.68
N GLU A 108 20.48 -0.79 20.64
CA GLU A 108 19.16 -0.92 21.27
C GLU A 108 18.21 -1.75 20.40
N LEU A 109 17.48 -2.68 21.03
CA LEU A 109 16.43 -3.45 20.36
C LEU A 109 15.21 -2.57 20.13
N LEU A 110 14.91 -2.27 18.86
CA LEU A 110 13.69 -1.54 18.51
C LEU A 110 12.47 -2.45 18.38
N GLY A 111 12.68 -3.75 18.13
CA GLY A 111 11.63 -4.77 18.05
C GLY A 111 11.36 -5.26 16.63
N VAL A 112 10.14 -5.77 16.41
CA VAL A 112 9.69 -6.35 15.13
C VAL A 112 9.25 -5.25 14.17
N TYR A 113 9.66 -5.37 12.91
CA TYR A 113 9.31 -4.44 11.84
C TYR A 113 8.86 -5.21 10.60
N LEU A 114 8.05 -4.57 9.77
CA LEU A 114 7.77 -5.03 8.41
C LEU A 114 8.63 -4.24 7.42
N ARG A 115 9.59 -4.93 6.78
CA ARG A 115 10.39 -4.36 5.70
C ARG A 115 9.65 -4.48 4.37
N LEU A 116 9.34 -3.35 3.75
CA LEU A 116 8.66 -3.25 2.46
C LEU A 116 9.62 -2.88 1.32
N GLU A 117 9.39 -3.49 0.15
CA GLU A 117 10.02 -3.13 -1.12
C GLU A 117 9.57 -1.74 -1.58
N ALA A 118 10.51 -0.85 -1.92
CA ALA A 118 10.15 0.43 -2.52
C ALA A 118 9.67 0.28 -3.97
N VAL A 119 8.54 0.90 -4.32
CA VAL A 119 7.95 0.92 -5.66
C VAL A 119 8.69 1.88 -6.59
N LYS A 120 9.96 1.57 -6.87
CA LYS A 120 10.85 2.31 -7.79
C LYS A 120 11.21 1.46 -9.00
N THR A 121 12.07 1.96 -9.89
CA THR A 121 12.52 1.24 -11.11
C THR A 121 12.87 -0.24 -10.89
N ARG A 122 13.49 -0.59 -9.75
CA ARG A 122 13.84 -1.98 -9.43
C ARG A 122 12.62 -2.88 -9.20
N PHE A 123 11.56 -2.38 -8.56
CA PHE A 123 10.31 -3.11 -8.35
C PHE A 123 9.73 -3.60 -9.70
N PHE A 124 9.67 -2.68 -10.67
CA PHE A 124 9.16 -2.93 -12.01
C PHE A 124 10.09 -3.87 -12.80
N ARG A 125 11.40 -3.63 -12.75
CA ARG A 125 12.40 -4.49 -13.41
C ARG A 125 12.33 -5.94 -12.93
N LYS A 126 12.20 -6.16 -11.60
CA LYS A 126 12.10 -7.51 -11.03
C LYS A 126 10.87 -8.28 -11.53
N ARG A 127 9.83 -7.57 -11.94
CA ARG A 127 8.55 -8.12 -12.41
C ARG A 127 8.42 -8.11 -13.94
N GLY A 128 9.48 -7.71 -14.66
CA GLY A 128 9.44 -7.62 -16.12
C GLY A 128 8.43 -6.59 -16.64
N ILE A 129 8.17 -5.52 -15.88
CA ILE A 129 7.24 -4.46 -16.28
C ILE A 129 8.06 -3.26 -16.80
N PRO A 130 8.07 -2.98 -18.12
CA PRO A 130 8.64 -1.74 -18.64
C PRO A 130 7.93 -0.53 -18.04
N VAL A 131 8.67 0.34 -17.36
CA VAL A 131 8.12 1.54 -16.72
C VAL A 131 8.77 2.81 -17.25
N ARG A 132 7.95 3.74 -17.73
CA ARG A 132 8.38 5.07 -18.20
C ARG A 132 8.42 6.06 -17.04
N SER A 133 7.31 6.17 -16.32
CA SER A 133 7.15 7.10 -15.19
C SER A 133 6.44 6.44 -14.02
N ILE A 134 6.70 6.97 -12.81
CA ILE A 134 6.14 6.50 -11.54
C ILE A 134 5.68 7.72 -10.75
N PHE A 135 4.45 7.69 -10.27
CA PHE A 135 3.78 8.77 -9.54
C PHE A 135 3.22 8.21 -8.23
N TYR A 136 3.71 8.69 -7.09
CA TYR A 136 3.15 8.33 -5.80
C TYR A 136 1.98 9.26 -5.48
N ALA A 137 0.84 8.70 -5.07
CA ALA A 137 -0.18 9.49 -4.36
C ALA A 137 0.38 9.87 -2.99
N ILE A 138 0.35 11.15 -2.65
CA ILE A 138 0.93 11.69 -1.41
C ILE A 138 -0.07 12.44 -0.53
N ASN A 139 -1.28 12.70 -1.03
CA ASN A 139 -2.43 13.17 -0.25
C ASN A 139 -3.73 12.95 -1.05
N ASP A 140 -4.84 13.38 -0.46
CA ASP A 140 -6.19 13.23 -0.98
C ASP A 140 -6.48 13.90 -2.34
N ASN A 141 -5.64 14.82 -2.80
CA ASN A 141 -5.79 15.41 -4.15
C ASN A 141 -5.33 14.46 -5.27
N ALA A 142 -4.76 13.31 -4.93
CA ALA A 142 -4.51 12.22 -5.87
C ALA A 142 -5.80 11.44 -6.14
N ASP A 143 -6.79 12.05 -6.79
CA ASP A 143 -8.15 11.48 -6.92
C ASP A 143 -8.71 11.50 -8.35
N PHE A 144 -7.94 12.02 -9.32
CA PHE A 144 -8.36 12.27 -10.72
C PHE A 144 -9.42 13.36 -10.92
N SER A 145 -9.79 14.10 -9.88
CA SER A 145 -10.69 15.25 -9.96
C SER A 145 -9.98 16.49 -10.50
N LEU A 146 -10.77 17.39 -11.12
CA LEU A 146 -10.35 18.74 -11.50
C LEU A 146 -10.30 19.71 -10.32
N TYR A 147 -10.98 19.37 -9.22
CA TYR A 147 -11.18 20.22 -8.06
C TYR A 147 -10.43 19.68 -6.85
N ASP A 148 -9.89 20.58 -6.06
CA ASP A 148 -9.23 20.29 -4.80
C ASP A 148 -10.27 19.78 -3.79
N LYS A 149 -9.98 18.67 -3.13
CA LYS A 149 -10.95 17.95 -2.30
C LYS A 149 -11.37 18.75 -1.06
N ASP A 150 -10.44 19.51 -0.48
CA ASP A 150 -10.67 20.24 0.77
C ASP A 150 -11.38 21.56 0.52
N THR A 151 -11.03 22.24 -0.57
CA THR A 151 -11.53 23.59 -0.86
C THR A 151 -12.66 23.64 -1.89
N GLY A 152 -12.81 22.60 -2.71
CA GLY A 152 -13.77 22.55 -3.82
C GLY A 152 -13.41 23.44 -5.01
N TYR A 153 -12.32 24.21 -4.95
CA TYR A 153 -11.87 25.06 -6.05
C TYR A 153 -11.06 24.26 -7.09
N PRO A 154 -10.94 24.75 -8.34
CA PRO A 154 -10.07 24.12 -9.33
C PRO A 154 -8.65 23.94 -8.80
N LYS A 155 -8.06 22.77 -9.03
CA LYS A 155 -6.68 22.53 -8.61
C LYS A 155 -5.73 23.47 -9.35
N PRO A 156 -4.69 24.00 -8.68
CA PRO A 156 -3.65 24.79 -9.36
C PRO A 156 -2.88 23.96 -10.40
N SER A 157 -2.90 22.64 -10.28
CA SER A 157 -2.33 21.69 -11.21
C SER A 157 -3.05 20.34 -11.09
N LEU A 158 -3.34 19.68 -12.21
CA LEU A 158 -3.91 18.33 -12.19
C LEU A 158 -2.92 17.25 -11.72
N PHE A 159 -1.68 17.66 -11.40
CA PHE A 159 -0.68 16.83 -10.71
C PHE A 159 -0.69 17.05 -9.19
N SER A 160 -1.50 17.97 -8.66
CA SER A 160 -1.66 18.14 -7.22
C SER A 160 -2.02 16.80 -6.55
N GLY A 161 -1.37 16.51 -5.43
CA GLY A 161 -1.48 15.25 -4.71
C GLY A 161 -0.57 14.12 -5.22
N TYR A 162 0.19 14.34 -6.29
CA TYR A 162 1.16 13.37 -6.80
C TYR A 162 2.61 13.82 -6.62
N SER A 163 3.50 12.86 -6.41
CA SER A 163 4.95 13.05 -6.47
C SER A 163 5.56 12.26 -7.62
N LEU A 164 6.35 12.92 -8.46
CA LEU A 164 7.07 12.27 -9.57
C LEU A 164 8.31 11.55 -9.04
N ILE A 165 8.26 10.22 -8.99
CA ILE A 165 9.37 9.38 -8.48
C ILE A 165 10.32 8.98 -9.61
N LYS A 166 9.78 8.73 -10.80
CA LYS A 166 10.54 8.47 -12.03
C LYS A 166 9.86 9.21 -13.17
N GLY A 167 10.66 9.92 -13.97
CA GLY A 167 10.20 10.64 -15.14
C GLY A 167 10.80 12.04 -15.21
N MET A 168 10.36 12.80 -16.18
CA MET A 168 10.71 14.20 -16.43
C MET A 168 9.45 15.08 -16.44
N ARG A 169 9.63 16.39 -16.57
CA ARG A 169 8.53 17.37 -16.68
C ARG A 169 7.46 16.98 -17.71
N LYS A 170 7.87 16.51 -18.90
CA LYS A 170 6.96 16.03 -19.95
C LYS A 170 6.09 14.83 -19.54
N ASP A 171 6.55 14.03 -18.58
CA ASP A 171 5.79 12.87 -18.08
C ASP A 171 4.71 13.32 -17.08
N ARG A 172 4.99 14.38 -16.30
CA ARG A 172 3.99 15.08 -15.49
C ARG A 172 2.93 15.74 -16.38
N GLU A 173 3.33 16.51 -17.39
CA GLU A 173 2.41 17.18 -18.31
C GLU A 173 1.49 16.18 -19.03
N ARG A 174 2.04 15.04 -19.44
CA ARG A 174 1.24 13.96 -20.05
C ARG A 174 0.25 13.33 -19.07
N PHE A 175 0.62 13.23 -17.79
CA PHE A 175 -0.30 12.77 -16.75
C PHE A 175 -1.42 13.79 -16.52
N GLU A 176 -1.10 15.08 -16.43
CA GLU A 176 -2.10 16.16 -16.32
C GLU A 176 -3.08 16.15 -17.51
N GLN A 177 -2.57 16.04 -18.74
CA GLN A 177 -3.40 15.90 -19.94
C GLN A 177 -4.26 14.62 -19.92
N PHE A 178 -3.78 13.56 -19.28
CA PHE A 178 -4.58 12.35 -19.09
C PHE A 178 -5.76 12.63 -18.15
N VAL A 179 -5.53 13.28 -17.01
CA VAL A 179 -6.59 13.66 -16.06
C VAL A 179 -7.60 14.62 -16.71
N GLU A 180 -7.12 15.62 -17.46
CA GLU A 180 -7.97 16.55 -18.20
C GLU A 180 -8.88 15.81 -19.19
N ARG A 181 -8.30 14.96 -20.06
CA ARG A 181 -9.06 14.21 -21.08
C ARG A 181 -10.01 13.18 -20.46
N LEU A 182 -9.64 12.58 -19.32
CA LEU A 182 -10.51 11.70 -18.56
C LEU A 182 -11.78 12.44 -18.12
N ASN A 183 -11.64 13.70 -17.72
CA ASN A 183 -12.74 14.55 -17.26
C ASN A 183 -13.50 15.28 -18.36
N ALA A 184 -12.93 15.41 -19.57
CA ALA A 184 -13.59 16.03 -20.72
C ALA A 184 -14.41 15.04 -21.56
N LYS A 185 -13.97 13.78 -21.67
CA LYS A 185 -14.62 12.80 -22.57
C LYS A 185 -15.87 12.18 -21.97
N ARG A 186 -16.82 11.78 -22.82
CA ARG A 186 -18.08 11.10 -22.43
C ARG A 186 -18.40 9.95 -23.39
N GLY A 187 -19.40 9.13 -23.04
CA GLY A 187 -19.96 8.11 -23.92
C GLY A 187 -18.93 7.14 -24.50
N LYS A 188 -19.03 6.84 -25.80
CA LYS A 188 -18.10 5.90 -26.48
C LYS A 188 -16.66 6.43 -26.53
N ASP A 189 -16.47 7.74 -26.51
CA ASP A 189 -15.15 8.37 -26.61
C ASP A 189 -14.34 8.18 -25.32
N LEU A 190 -15.02 8.34 -24.16
CA LEU A 190 -14.41 8.04 -22.87
C LEU A 190 -14.08 6.55 -22.75
N LEU A 191 -14.95 5.64 -23.21
CA LEU A 191 -14.66 4.20 -23.20
C LEU A 191 -13.39 3.87 -24.01
N ARG A 192 -13.26 4.41 -25.24
CA ARG A 192 -12.04 4.24 -26.05
C ARG A 192 -10.82 4.84 -25.37
N PHE A 193 -10.97 5.99 -24.72
CA PHE A 193 -9.88 6.63 -23.98
C PHE A 193 -9.42 5.79 -22.79
N LEU A 194 -10.34 5.26 -21.98
CA LEU A 194 -10.05 4.36 -20.87
C LEU A 194 -9.27 3.13 -21.36
N HIS A 195 -9.73 2.46 -22.43
CA HIS A 195 -9.04 1.29 -22.99
C HIS A 195 -7.64 1.61 -23.55
N SER A 196 -7.44 2.80 -24.11
CA SER A 196 -6.16 3.21 -24.69
C SER A 196 -5.15 3.72 -23.65
N ARG A 197 -5.62 4.25 -22.52
CA ARG A 197 -4.76 4.89 -21.52
C ARG A 197 -4.67 4.16 -20.19
N ILE A 198 -5.55 3.21 -19.88
CA ILE A 198 -5.55 2.50 -18.60
C ILE A 198 -5.38 1.00 -18.84
N ASN A 199 -4.56 0.38 -18.00
CA ASN A 199 -4.55 -1.07 -17.86
C ASN A 199 -5.78 -1.50 -17.05
N ILE A 200 -6.93 -1.59 -17.72
CA ILE A 200 -8.22 -1.91 -17.11
C ILE A 200 -8.17 -3.20 -16.29
N ASN A 201 -7.51 -4.24 -16.79
CA ASN A 201 -7.43 -5.51 -16.07
C ASN A 201 -6.65 -5.38 -14.74
N ASN A 202 -5.53 -4.65 -14.74
CA ASN A 202 -4.79 -4.36 -13.50
C ASN A 202 -5.61 -3.51 -12.54
N TYR A 203 -6.33 -2.50 -13.04
CA TYR A 203 -7.17 -1.64 -12.22
C TYR A 203 -8.34 -2.41 -11.57
N LEU A 204 -9.10 -3.20 -12.34
CA LEU A 204 -10.22 -3.97 -11.81
C LEU A 204 -9.79 -5.04 -10.80
N ARG A 205 -8.58 -5.61 -10.96
CA ARG A 205 -8.01 -6.53 -9.96
C ARG A 205 -7.58 -5.79 -8.69
N TRP A 206 -6.99 -4.60 -8.81
CA TRP A 206 -6.67 -3.75 -7.67
C TRP A 206 -7.95 -3.33 -6.92
N LEU A 207 -8.98 -2.91 -7.64
CA LEU A 207 -10.29 -2.55 -7.07
C LEU A 207 -10.90 -3.74 -6.34
N SER A 208 -10.86 -4.93 -6.95
CA SER A 208 -11.27 -6.18 -6.29
C SER A 208 -10.49 -6.40 -5.00
N GLY A 209 -9.19 -6.14 -5.01
CA GLY A 209 -8.31 -6.20 -3.85
C GLY A 209 -8.75 -5.26 -2.73
N ALA A 210 -8.85 -3.97 -3.01
CA ALA A 210 -9.27 -2.95 -2.05
C ALA A 210 -10.64 -3.25 -1.44
N VAL A 211 -11.62 -3.60 -2.28
CA VAL A 211 -12.98 -3.98 -1.86
C VAL A 211 -12.96 -5.25 -1.00
N MET A 212 -12.18 -6.27 -1.33
CA MET A 212 -12.13 -7.52 -0.56
C MET A 212 -11.38 -7.38 0.76
N THR A 213 -10.29 -6.62 0.80
CA THR A 213 -9.53 -6.39 2.05
C THR A 213 -10.18 -5.36 2.96
N GLY A 214 -11.15 -4.59 2.46
CA GLY A 214 -11.74 -3.47 3.19
C GLY A 214 -10.78 -2.30 3.34
N ASN A 215 -9.94 -2.04 2.33
CA ASN A 215 -9.03 -0.89 2.37
C ASN A 215 -9.76 0.37 1.89
N ASP A 216 -10.38 1.07 2.84
CA ASP A 216 -11.15 2.29 2.59
C ASP A 216 -10.22 3.42 2.11
N ASP A 217 -9.13 3.61 2.85
CA ASP A 217 -8.14 4.63 2.55
C ASP A 217 -7.40 4.37 1.24
N GLY A 218 -7.26 3.09 0.87
CA GLY A 218 -6.68 2.65 -0.39
C GLY A 218 -7.48 3.04 -1.63
N LEU A 219 -8.74 3.47 -1.52
CA LEU A 219 -9.56 3.91 -2.64
C LEU A 219 -9.40 5.41 -2.94
N SER A 220 -8.98 6.21 -1.96
CA SER A 220 -8.72 7.65 -2.07
C SER A 220 -7.23 7.99 -2.12
N GLN A 221 -6.40 7.22 -1.42
CA GLN A 221 -4.95 7.42 -1.32
C GLN A 221 -4.20 6.08 -1.22
N ASN A 222 -2.94 6.11 -0.80
CA ASN A 222 -2.12 4.90 -0.58
C ASN A 222 -1.95 4.01 -1.83
N TYR A 223 -1.67 4.63 -2.97
CA TYR A 223 -1.32 3.92 -4.19
C TYR A 223 -0.26 4.65 -5.02
N THR A 224 0.30 3.91 -5.97
CA THR A 224 1.25 4.41 -6.96
C THR A 224 0.71 4.17 -8.35
N TRP A 225 0.71 5.22 -9.17
CA TRP A 225 0.48 5.11 -10.59
C TRP A 225 1.80 4.96 -11.34
N TYR A 226 1.79 4.19 -12.42
CA TYR A 226 2.93 4.08 -13.32
C TYR A 226 2.47 4.12 -14.76
N GLU A 227 3.29 4.66 -15.65
CA GLU A 227 3.07 4.57 -17.09
C GLU A 227 3.91 3.42 -17.66
N HIS A 228 3.24 2.48 -18.33
CA HIS A 228 3.90 1.37 -18.99
C HIS A 228 4.73 1.85 -20.18
N GLY A 229 5.99 1.43 -20.23
CA GLY A 229 6.99 1.95 -21.16
C GLY A 229 6.69 1.71 -22.65
N MET A 230 6.02 0.60 -22.95
CA MET A 230 5.73 0.18 -24.33
C MET A 230 4.32 0.59 -24.79
N THR A 231 3.32 0.47 -23.90
CA THR A 231 1.91 0.68 -24.27
C THR A 231 1.42 2.09 -23.94
N GLY A 232 2.16 2.84 -23.12
CA GLY A 232 1.74 4.16 -22.63
C GLY A 232 0.52 4.11 -21.70
N LYS A 233 0.06 2.91 -21.30
CA LYS A 233 -1.07 2.75 -20.38
C LYS A 233 -0.64 2.97 -18.94
N TYR A 234 -1.50 3.59 -18.15
CA TYR A 234 -1.35 3.72 -16.72
C TYR A 234 -1.84 2.47 -16.00
N GLY A 235 -1.07 2.02 -15.00
CA GLY A 235 -1.47 1.00 -14.05
C GLY A 235 -1.25 1.45 -12.62
N ILE A 236 -1.82 0.69 -11.69
CA ILE A 236 -1.85 0.98 -10.26
C ILE A 236 -1.11 -0.09 -9.46
N ILE A 237 -0.39 0.35 -8.43
CA ILE A 237 0.33 -0.47 -7.46
C ILE A 237 -0.15 -0.07 -6.04
N PRO A 238 -0.55 -1.02 -5.19
CA PRO A 238 -1.00 -0.74 -3.83
C PRO A 238 0.15 -0.31 -2.91
N TRP A 239 -0.18 0.53 -1.91
CA TRP A 239 0.71 0.95 -0.83
C TRP A 239 -0.11 1.09 0.48
N ASP A 240 0.52 1.06 1.67
CA ASP A 240 -0.13 1.18 3.01
C ASP A 240 -1.50 0.48 3.17
N TYR A 241 -1.46 -0.85 3.32
CA TYR A 241 -2.65 -1.68 3.53
C TYR A 241 -2.84 -2.12 4.99
N GLU A 242 -2.36 -1.36 5.98
CA GLU A 242 -2.59 -1.65 7.41
C GLU A 242 -4.05 -1.47 7.83
N GLY A 243 -4.78 -0.51 7.25
CA GLY A 243 -6.21 -0.31 7.49
C GLY A 243 -7.08 -1.29 6.71
N THR A 244 -6.98 -2.58 7.04
CA THR A 244 -7.71 -3.66 6.36
C THR A 244 -8.15 -4.76 7.33
N TRP A 245 -8.86 -5.77 6.83
CA TRP A 245 -9.22 -6.97 7.59
C TRP A 245 -9.92 -6.66 8.93
N GLY A 246 -10.92 -5.79 8.88
CA GLY A 246 -11.77 -5.43 10.02
C GLY A 246 -11.20 -4.38 10.96
N ARG A 247 -10.15 -3.66 10.56
CA ARG A 247 -9.67 -2.46 11.25
C ARG A 247 -9.34 -1.32 10.29
N ASN A 248 -9.46 -0.08 10.76
CA ASN A 248 -8.94 1.10 10.05
C ASN A 248 -7.44 1.31 10.33
N PHE A 249 -6.84 2.33 9.73
CA PHE A 249 -5.41 2.61 9.85
C PHE A 249 -4.95 3.07 11.25
N PHE A 250 -5.88 3.46 12.13
CA PHE A 250 -5.63 3.71 13.56
C PHE A 250 -5.81 2.47 14.44
N GLY A 251 -6.10 1.30 13.84
CA GLY A 251 -6.33 0.06 14.57
C GLY A 251 -7.72 -0.04 15.20
N ALA A 252 -8.66 0.87 14.96
CA ALA A 252 -10.04 0.73 15.43
C ALA A 252 -10.79 -0.30 14.59
N ARG A 253 -11.76 -1.02 15.20
CA ARG A 253 -12.59 -2.00 14.47
C ARG A 253 -13.44 -1.33 13.41
N THR A 254 -13.64 -2.01 12.30
CA THR A 254 -14.51 -1.55 11.21
C THR A 254 -15.49 -2.64 10.80
N GLU A 255 -16.64 -2.19 10.30
CA GLU A 255 -17.66 -3.08 9.76
C GLU A 255 -17.21 -3.74 8.44
N SER A 256 -17.64 -4.98 8.24
CA SER A 256 -17.30 -5.73 7.01
C SER A 256 -18.00 -5.19 5.75
N ASN A 257 -19.04 -4.38 5.89
CA ASN A 257 -19.77 -3.75 4.78
C ASN A 257 -19.36 -2.29 4.54
N LEU A 258 -18.30 -1.79 5.20
CA LEU A 258 -17.83 -0.39 5.10
C LEU A 258 -17.72 0.09 3.65
N ILE A 259 -17.15 -0.74 2.77
CA ILE A 259 -16.94 -0.40 1.35
C ILE A 259 -18.01 -1.11 0.51
N PRO A 260 -18.74 -0.41 -0.37
CA PRO A 260 -19.67 -1.05 -1.30
C PRO A 260 -18.93 -1.94 -2.31
N ILE A 261 -19.63 -2.90 -2.93
CA ILE A 261 -19.01 -3.82 -3.91
C ILE A 261 -18.40 -3.10 -5.11
N GLN A 262 -18.95 -1.94 -5.48
CA GLN A 262 -18.47 -1.07 -6.53
C GLN A 262 -17.12 -0.42 -6.18
N GLY A 263 -16.79 -0.29 -4.90
CA GLY A 263 -15.79 0.68 -4.42
C GLY A 263 -16.21 2.11 -4.79
N TYR A 264 -15.27 3.04 -4.73
CA TYR A 264 -15.50 4.45 -5.07
C TYR A 264 -14.20 5.10 -5.57
N ASN A 265 -14.29 6.39 -5.88
CA ASN A 265 -13.36 7.29 -6.58
C ASN A 265 -13.77 7.63 -8.01
N GLU A 266 -13.34 8.81 -8.46
CA GLU A 266 -13.69 9.41 -9.75
C GLU A 266 -13.41 8.47 -10.93
N LEU A 267 -12.32 7.72 -10.88
CA LEU A 267 -11.96 6.78 -11.95
C LEU A 267 -12.80 5.51 -11.89
N THR A 268 -13.08 4.98 -10.70
CA THR A 268 -13.96 3.83 -10.47
C THR A 268 -15.34 4.13 -11.04
N GLU A 269 -15.91 5.29 -10.74
CA GLU A 269 -17.22 5.71 -11.23
C GLU A 269 -17.25 5.77 -12.76
N LYS A 270 -16.26 6.41 -13.40
CA LYS A 270 -16.16 6.45 -14.86
C LYS A 270 -16.02 5.06 -15.47
N ILE A 271 -15.18 4.19 -14.90
CA ILE A 271 -14.97 2.82 -15.40
C ILE A 271 -16.24 1.98 -15.25
N LEU A 272 -16.88 2.01 -14.09
CA LEU A 272 -18.07 1.21 -13.81
C LEU A 272 -19.35 1.80 -14.42
N SER A 273 -19.33 3.01 -14.99
CA SER A 273 -20.44 3.52 -15.81
C SER A 273 -20.73 2.63 -17.05
N TYR A 274 -19.76 1.83 -17.51
CA TYR A 274 -19.90 0.97 -18.67
C TYR A 274 -20.25 -0.47 -18.30
N ARG A 275 -21.38 -0.97 -18.84
CA ARG A 275 -21.85 -2.35 -18.62
C ARG A 275 -20.79 -3.42 -18.94
N SER A 276 -20.00 -3.22 -19.99
CA SER A 276 -18.93 -4.14 -20.38
C SER A 276 -17.86 -4.27 -19.29
N LEU A 277 -17.44 -3.15 -18.71
CA LEU A 277 -16.43 -3.10 -17.65
C LEU A 277 -16.96 -3.61 -16.31
N ARG A 278 -18.23 -3.30 -15.97
CA ARG A 278 -18.92 -3.93 -14.82
C ARG A 278 -18.99 -5.46 -14.95
N THR A 279 -19.27 -5.95 -16.16
CA THR A 279 -19.31 -7.40 -16.43
C THR A 279 -17.93 -8.04 -16.24
N GLU A 280 -16.85 -7.38 -16.66
CA GLU A 280 -15.47 -7.86 -16.41
C GLU A 280 -15.15 -7.86 -14.91
N TYR A 281 -15.48 -6.78 -14.21
CA TYR A 281 -15.26 -6.65 -12.77
C TYR A 281 -16.02 -7.72 -11.96
N LYS A 282 -17.31 -7.91 -12.24
CA LYS A 282 -18.15 -8.97 -11.66
C LYS A 282 -17.58 -10.36 -11.88
N ARG A 283 -17.03 -10.63 -13.08
CA ARG A 283 -16.36 -11.91 -13.38
C ARG A 283 -15.10 -12.10 -12.54
N LEU A 284 -14.28 -11.06 -12.40
CA LEU A 284 -13.08 -11.09 -11.54
C LEU A 284 -13.46 -11.35 -10.08
N LEU A 285 -14.42 -10.59 -9.53
CA LEU A 285 -14.91 -10.77 -8.16
C LEU A 285 -15.42 -12.20 -7.92
N ARG A 286 -16.29 -12.72 -8.80
CA ARG A 286 -16.79 -14.11 -8.71
C ARG A 286 -15.64 -15.12 -8.71
N SER A 287 -14.67 -14.96 -9.59
CA SER A 287 -13.49 -15.84 -9.66
C SER A 287 -12.65 -15.78 -8.38
N HIS A 288 -12.37 -14.58 -7.87
CA HIS A 288 -11.61 -14.38 -6.64
C HIS A 288 -12.36 -14.92 -5.43
N LEU A 289 -13.67 -14.69 -5.32
CA LEU A 289 -14.53 -15.27 -4.29
C LEU A 289 -14.51 -16.80 -4.34
N LYS A 290 -14.50 -17.42 -5.52
CA LYS A 290 -14.43 -18.89 -5.64
C LYS A 290 -13.06 -19.46 -5.28
N SER A 291 -11.98 -18.72 -5.50
CA SER A 291 -10.62 -19.29 -5.52
C SER A 291 -9.59 -18.69 -4.56
N LYS A 292 -9.56 -17.36 -4.38
CA LYS A 292 -8.49 -16.65 -3.64
C LYS A 292 -8.97 -16.05 -2.32
N PHE A 293 -10.16 -15.46 -2.31
CA PHE A 293 -10.77 -14.86 -1.13
C PHE A 293 -11.65 -15.90 -0.39
N ARG A 294 -10.99 -16.96 0.08
CA ARG A 294 -11.62 -18.02 0.87
C ARG A 294 -11.11 -17.96 2.32
N PRO A 295 -11.99 -18.01 3.34
CA PRO A 295 -11.59 -17.91 4.74
C PRO A 295 -10.47 -18.87 5.14
N ASP A 296 -10.49 -20.13 4.68
CA ASP A 296 -9.44 -21.11 4.96
C ASP A 296 -8.07 -20.70 4.39
N LEU A 297 -8.03 -20.17 3.17
CA LEU A 297 -6.78 -19.73 2.53
C LEU A 297 -6.21 -18.47 3.21
N ILE A 298 -7.07 -17.49 3.49
CA ILE A 298 -6.69 -16.26 4.19
C ILE A 298 -6.19 -16.60 5.59
N MET A 299 -6.91 -17.44 6.33
CA MET A 299 -6.51 -17.83 7.68
C MET A 299 -5.27 -18.71 7.71
N THR A 300 -5.04 -19.55 6.71
CA THR A 300 -3.78 -20.30 6.57
C THR A 300 -2.60 -19.34 6.40
N ALA A 301 -2.77 -18.28 5.58
CA ALA A 301 -1.75 -17.25 5.42
C ALA A 301 -1.52 -16.46 6.71
N ALA A 302 -2.60 -15.99 7.36
CA ALA A 302 -2.55 -15.20 8.58
C ALA A 302 -1.90 -15.98 9.72
N ARG A 303 -2.33 -17.23 9.99
CA ARG A 303 -1.73 -18.09 11.02
C ARG A 303 -0.25 -18.32 10.79
N LYS A 304 0.16 -18.59 9.54
CA LYS A 304 1.58 -18.77 9.20
C LYS A 304 2.41 -17.52 9.50
N MET A 305 1.88 -16.33 9.21
CA MET A 305 2.56 -15.06 9.53
C MET A 305 2.59 -14.81 11.04
N HIS A 306 1.46 -15.01 11.72
CA HIS A 306 1.31 -14.87 13.18
C HIS A 306 2.30 -15.74 13.95
N SER A 307 2.30 -17.05 13.69
CA SER A 307 3.21 -18.01 14.35
C SER A 307 4.67 -17.70 14.06
N ARG A 308 4.99 -17.14 12.89
CA ARG A 308 6.36 -16.75 12.52
C ARG A 308 6.88 -15.59 13.35
N ILE A 309 6.03 -14.66 13.79
CA ILE A 309 6.47 -13.44 14.48
C ILE A 309 6.16 -13.46 15.99
N ALA A 310 5.28 -14.35 16.46
CA ALA A 310 4.76 -14.33 17.83
C ALA A 310 5.84 -14.29 18.93
N ALA A 311 6.93 -15.04 18.75
CA ALA A 311 8.03 -15.07 19.72
C ALA A 311 8.80 -13.73 19.77
N ASP A 312 9.04 -13.12 18.61
CA ASP A 312 9.72 -11.82 18.52
C ASP A 312 8.83 -10.66 18.98
N VAL A 313 7.52 -10.71 18.68
CA VAL A 313 6.55 -9.73 19.19
C VAL A 313 6.49 -9.77 20.72
N ARG A 314 6.50 -10.97 21.33
CA ARG A 314 6.54 -11.09 22.80
C ARG A 314 7.74 -10.36 23.39
N ARG A 315 8.92 -10.50 22.77
CA ARG A 315 10.18 -9.86 23.18
C ARG A 315 10.32 -8.40 22.77
N ASP A 316 9.39 -7.87 21.96
CA ASP A 316 9.44 -6.49 21.48
C ASP A 316 9.19 -5.52 22.65
N PRO A 317 10.17 -4.68 23.02
CA PRO A 317 10.01 -3.74 24.12
C PRO A 317 9.14 -2.53 23.76
N ASN A 318 8.90 -2.29 22.47
CA ASN A 318 8.22 -1.09 21.95
C ASN A 318 6.86 -1.40 21.28
N LYS A 319 6.28 -2.58 21.53
CA LYS A 319 4.94 -2.93 21.03
C LYS A 319 3.87 -2.08 21.73
N GLN A 320 2.91 -1.59 20.94
CA GLN A 320 1.74 -0.88 21.48
C GLN A 320 0.74 -1.82 22.16
N TRP A 321 0.51 -2.98 21.54
CA TRP A 321 -0.55 -3.90 21.92
C TRP A 321 0.01 -5.08 22.72
N ASP A 322 -0.71 -5.50 23.76
CA ASP A 322 -0.32 -6.68 24.53
C ASP A 322 -0.49 -7.98 23.73
N MET A 323 0.08 -9.07 24.27
CA MET A 323 0.07 -10.37 23.60
C MET A 323 -1.34 -10.99 23.50
N GLY A 324 -2.25 -10.67 24.42
CA GLY A 324 -3.64 -11.11 24.37
C GLY A 324 -4.37 -10.49 23.18
N VAL A 325 -4.22 -9.17 22.99
CA VAL A 325 -4.74 -8.46 21.81
C VAL A 325 -4.14 -9.06 20.53
N PHE A 326 -2.81 -9.16 20.44
CA PHE A 326 -2.13 -9.75 19.27
C PHE A 326 -2.59 -11.18 18.94
N GLN A 327 -2.86 -12.02 19.95
CA GLN A 327 -3.39 -13.37 19.74
C GLN A 327 -4.85 -13.36 19.25
N SER A 328 -5.66 -12.43 19.74
CA SER A 328 -7.06 -12.30 19.36
C SER A 328 -7.27 -11.87 17.90
N GLU A 329 -6.27 -11.24 17.28
CA GLU A 329 -6.39 -10.67 15.93
C GLU A 329 -6.65 -11.70 14.82
N LEU A 330 -6.27 -12.97 15.02
CA LEU A 330 -6.66 -14.04 14.09
C LEU A 330 -8.18 -14.24 14.05
N GLY A 331 -8.88 -14.03 15.18
CA GLY A 331 -10.33 -14.07 15.25
C GLY A 331 -10.96 -12.93 14.45
N VAL A 332 -10.39 -11.72 14.56
CA VAL A 332 -10.83 -10.50 13.84
C VAL A 332 -10.74 -10.67 12.34
N ILE A 333 -9.59 -11.13 11.86
CA ILE A 333 -9.34 -11.35 10.43
C ILE A 333 -10.30 -12.42 9.90
N ARG A 334 -10.55 -13.50 10.65
CA ARG A 334 -11.50 -14.56 10.26
C ARG A 334 -12.91 -14.00 10.13
N GLU A 335 -13.41 -13.37 11.19
CA GLU A 335 -14.76 -12.81 11.25
C GLU A 335 -14.99 -11.82 10.12
N PHE A 336 -14.05 -10.88 9.92
CA PHE A 336 -14.12 -9.94 8.81
C PHE A 336 -14.17 -10.66 7.46
N THR A 337 -13.30 -11.65 7.24
CA THR A 337 -13.22 -12.36 5.95
C THR A 337 -14.51 -13.10 5.63
N GLU A 338 -15.11 -13.76 6.63
CA GLU A 338 -16.38 -14.49 6.49
C GLU A 338 -17.54 -13.54 6.19
N LYS A 339 -17.74 -12.51 7.02
CA LYS A 339 -18.81 -11.52 6.83
C LYS A 339 -18.65 -10.72 5.53
N ARG A 340 -17.42 -10.30 5.21
CA ARG A 340 -17.11 -9.58 3.96
C ARG A 340 -17.41 -10.45 2.75
N ARG A 341 -17.04 -11.73 2.81
CA ARG A 341 -17.32 -12.68 1.74
C ARG A 341 -18.82 -12.86 1.51
N GLU A 342 -19.59 -13.01 2.58
CA GLU A 342 -21.04 -13.12 2.50
C GLU A 342 -21.66 -11.86 1.88
N TYR A 343 -21.29 -10.69 2.39
CA TYR A 343 -21.71 -9.39 1.84
C TYR A 343 -21.44 -9.31 0.32
N LEU A 344 -20.20 -9.61 -0.11
CA LEU A 344 -19.83 -9.53 -1.51
C LEU A 344 -20.61 -10.51 -2.39
N ILE A 345 -20.92 -11.72 -1.91
CA ILE A 345 -21.73 -12.69 -2.66
C ILE A 345 -23.15 -12.16 -2.87
N GLN A 346 -23.77 -11.60 -1.82
CA GLN A 346 -25.13 -11.05 -1.87
C GLN A 346 -25.23 -9.89 -2.86
N HIS A 347 -24.20 -9.05 -2.93
CA HIS A 347 -24.19 -7.82 -3.73
C HIS A 347 -23.61 -8.00 -5.15
N LEU A 348 -23.23 -9.22 -5.56
CA LEU A 348 -22.72 -9.48 -6.92
C LEU A 348 -23.69 -9.06 -8.02
N ASN A 349 -24.99 -9.02 -7.74
CA ASN A 349 -26.02 -8.63 -8.70
C ASN A 349 -26.19 -7.11 -8.84
N ASP A 350 -25.56 -6.32 -7.97
CA ASP A 350 -25.58 -4.86 -8.00
C ASP A 350 -24.55 -4.29 -9.00
N LEU A 351 -23.77 -5.17 -9.64
CA LEU A 351 -22.78 -4.88 -10.70
C LEU A 351 -23.32 -5.17 -12.10
#